data_AF-A0A2R6M7S6-F1
#
_entry.id   AF-A0A2R6M7S6-F1
#
_cell.length_a   1.000
_cell.length_b   1.000
_cell.length_c   1.000
_cell.angle_alpha   90.00
_cell.angle_beta   90.00
_cell.angle_gamma   90.00
#
_symmetry.space_group_name_H-M   'P 1'
#
loop_
_entity.id
_entity.type
_entity.pdbx_description
1 polymer ?
#
loop_
_entity_poly.entity_id
_entity_poly.type
_entity_poly.pdbx_seq_one_letter_code
_entity_poly.pdbx_strand_id
1 'polypeptide(L)'
;MTDDESSRRAFLRYGAIGAAAALAGCQGDDGDDSPNGEQNGEENGDDNGTENGETEEQDYSEAFDLAGDGAALFGEWLVPDNPWRVRENITSICGFRDFEAEDAEGIDWMAARRDELSEIFQVDSAAFAGELFVGDPGSSRERTIYFGEFDPEAIVETFENAGTASQVDEYGEYLIIEGQQGRGAVGPDAILTLPIYDQYIDAKNGDSERLAETDEEVGHVLDVLPRGFQLSLSRHSNLEDLAVNGSTFHDIEGRAPNRTTRAFVFHEEADATVDRALEIIEIGQTGAEEVLTEEQHGRMVMIEYTQDWGGQEALR
;
A
#
# COMPACT_ATOMS: atom_id res chain seq x y z
N MET A 1 -9.86 -51.54 -26.00
CA MET A 1 -8.74 -52.43 -25.64
C MET A 1 -7.47 -51.63 -25.87
N THR A 2 -6.78 -51.12 -24.88
CA THR A 2 -6.87 -51.24 -23.41
C THR A 2 -6.16 -50.02 -22.85
N ASP A 3 -6.69 -49.58 -21.71
CA ASP A 3 -6.26 -48.53 -20.80
C ASP A 3 -4.76 -48.59 -20.46
N ASP A 4 -4.18 -47.45 -20.08
CA ASP A 4 -3.68 -47.35 -18.70
C ASP A 4 -3.52 -45.89 -18.24
N GLU A 5 -4.21 -45.60 -17.14
CA GLU A 5 -4.09 -44.41 -16.31
C GLU A 5 -2.79 -44.46 -15.50
N SER A 6 -2.07 -43.34 -15.39
CA SER A 6 -1.35 -42.91 -14.18
C SER A 6 -0.78 -41.51 -14.48
N SER A 7 -0.94 -40.49 -13.63
CA SER A 7 -0.74 -40.51 -12.19
C SER A 7 -1.52 -39.37 -11.53
N ARG A 8 -2.64 -39.72 -10.88
CA ARG A 8 -3.25 -38.91 -9.82
C ARG A 8 -2.38 -39.04 -8.58
N ARG A 9 -1.51 -38.07 -8.31
CA ARG A 9 -0.85 -37.85 -7.00
C ARG A 9 -0.03 -36.55 -6.99
N ALA A 10 -0.70 -35.41 -6.79
CA ALA A 10 -0.14 -34.25 -6.10
C ALA A 10 -1.06 -33.97 -4.91
N PHE A 11 -0.85 -34.77 -3.87
CA PHE A 11 -1.62 -34.82 -2.64
C PHE A 11 -1.04 -33.76 -1.67
N LEU A 12 -1.88 -32.83 -1.22
CA LEU A 12 -1.90 -32.23 0.13
C LEU A 12 -0.55 -31.89 0.78
N ARG A 13 -0.13 -30.63 0.64
CA ARG A 13 0.70 -29.85 1.60
C ARG A 13 0.19 -28.42 1.47
N TYR A 14 -0.53 -27.80 2.41
CA TYR A 14 -0.20 -27.59 3.80
C TYR A 14 -1.46 -27.58 4.67
N GLY A 15 -1.62 -28.64 5.47
CA GLY A 15 -2.56 -28.70 6.58
C GLY A 15 -1.90 -28.21 7.87
N ALA A 16 -2.69 -27.47 8.64
CA ALA A 16 -2.41 -26.92 9.96
C ALA A 16 -1.76 -27.90 10.96
N ILE A 17 -0.92 -27.34 11.84
CA ILE A 17 -0.75 -27.82 13.21
C ILE A 17 -0.79 -26.60 14.13
N GLY A 18 -1.88 -26.50 14.90
CA GLY A 18 -1.93 -25.71 16.12
C GLY A 18 -1.46 -26.55 17.32
N ALA A 19 -1.10 -25.88 18.40
CA ALA A 19 -1.30 -26.37 19.77
C ALA A 19 -1.14 -25.21 20.77
N ALA A 20 -2.22 -24.95 21.50
CA ALA A 20 -2.26 -24.12 22.69
C ALA A 20 -1.74 -24.88 23.93
N ALA A 21 -1.09 -24.16 24.84
CA ALA A 21 -1.02 -24.41 26.30
C ALA A 21 -0.33 -23.18 26.94
N ALA A 22 -0.93 -22.32 27.76
CA ALA A 22 -1.59 -22.46 29.07
C ALA A 22 -0.67 -22.06 30.27
N LEU A 23 -1.11 -21.00 30.97
CA LEU A 23 -0.99 -20.69 32.42
C LEU A 23 0.25 -19.96 33.02
N ALA A 24 -0.03 -18.72 33.46
CA ALA A 24 0.05 -18.20 34.84
C ALA A 24 1.36 -17.61 35.43
N GLY A 25 1.20 -16.48 36.14
CA GLY A 25 2.13 -15.93 37.15
C GLY A 25 2.26 -14.39 37.13
N CYS A 26 1.30 -13.60 37.62
CA CYS A 26 1.17 -13.07 39.00
C CYS A 26 2.20 -11.99 39.43
N GLN A 27 1.69 -10.75 39.56
CA GLN A 27 1.76 -9.87 40.74
C GLN A 27 3.01 -8.98 41.01
N GLY A 28 2.74 -7.68 41.19
CA GLY A 28 3.62 -6.67 41.79
C GLY A 28 2.95 -5.29 41.81
N ASP A 29 2.42 -4.93 42.98
CA ASP A 29 1.76 -3.68 43.40
C ASP A 29 2.78 -2.80 44.15
N ASP A 30 2.67 -1.48 44.07
CA ASP A 30 3.20 -0.42 44.97
C ASP A 30 2.75 0.94 44.36
N GLY A 31 1.82 1.71 44.94
CA GLY A 31 2.01 2.65 46.07
C GLY A 31 2.81 3.88 45.62
N ASP A 32 2.44 5.16 45.76
CA ASP A 32 1.55 5.84 46.71
C ASP A 32 1.36 7.33 46.26
N ASP A 33 0.28 7.92 46.77
CA ASP A 33 0.06 9.33 47.19
C ASP A 33 0.00 10.56 46.24
N SER A 34 -1.15 11.24 46.36
CA SER A 34 -1.59 12.57 45.88
C SER A 34 -0.91 13.74 46.66
N PRO A 35 -1.31 15.05 46.61
CA PRO A 35 -2.36 15.76 45.84
C PRO A 35 -2.01 17.18 45.33
N ASN A 36 -3.02 17.82 44.72
CA ASN A 36 -3.34 19.27 44.66
C ASN A 36 -2.67 20.19 43.62
N GLY A 37 -3.53 20.87 42.86
CA GLY A 37 -3.21 22.07 42.11
C GLY A 37 -4.37 22.58 41.26
N GLU A 38 -5.49 22.95 41.89
CA GLU A 38 -6.51 23.79 41.27
C GLU A 38 -5.91 25.16 40.91
N GLN A 39 -6.07 25.63 39.67
CA GLN A 39 -6.16 27.06 39.40
C GLN A 39 -7.00 27.35 38.14
N ASN A 40 -8.09 28.05 38.41
CA ASN A 40 -9.03 28.65 37.47
C ASN A 40 -8.35 29.67 36.54
N GLY A 41 -8.94 29.86 35.36
CA GLY A 41 -8.63 30.99 34.49
C GLY A 41 -9.48 31.00 33.22
N GLU A 42 -10.79 31.21 33.38
CA GLU A 42 -11.63 31.75 32.30
C GLU A 42 -11.18 33.18 31.99
N GLU A 43 -10.83 33.49 30.74
CA GLU A 43 -10.94 34.87 30.24
C GLU A 43 -11.27 34.87 28.73
N ASN A 44 -12.40 35.51 28.43
CA ASN A 44 -12.91 35.77 27.08
C ASN A 44 -12.08 36.86 26.40
N GLY A 45 -11.88 36.72 25.09
CA GLY A 45 -11.35 37.77 24.22
C GLY A 45 -11.85 37.58 22.79
N ASP A 46 -12.98 38.22 22.49
CA ASP A 46 -13.55 38.45 21.16
C ASP A 46 -12.62 39.28 20.25
N ASP A 47 -12.88 39.16 18.94
CA ASP A 47 -12.50 40.06 17.83
C ASP A 47 -11.03 40.09 17.37
N ASN A 48 -10.75 39.43 16.24
CA ASN A 48 -10.74 40.15 14.96
C ASN A 48 -10.61 39.21 13.76
N GLY A 49 -11.27 39.62 12.67
CA GLY A 49 -11.51 38.82 11.48
C GLY A 49 -10.28 38.22 10.81
N THR A 50 -10.50 37.07 10.21
CA THR A 50 -9.61 36.52 9.21
C THR A 50 -10.42 36.40 7.94
N GLU A 51 -9.90 37.07 6.92
CA GLU A 51 -10.32 37.01 5.53
C GLU A 51 -10.55 35.55 5.13
N ASN A 52 -11.68 35.28 4.47
CA ASN A 52 -11.79 34.10 3.62
C ASN A 52 -10.80 34.29 2.48
N GLY A 53 -9.51 34.05 2.75
CA GLY A 53 -8.57 33.64 1.74
C GLY A 53 -9.08 32.31 1.24
N GLU A 54 -9.66 32.32 0.04
CA GLU A 54 -9.73 31.12 -0.76
C GLU A 54 -8.27 30.67 -0.88
N THR A 55 -7.86 29.72 -0.05
CA THR A 55 -6.58 29.03 -0.23
C THR A 55 -6.71 28.39 -1.60
N GLU A 56 -6.05 28.96 -2.61
CA GLU A 56 -5.93 28.31 -3.91
C GLU A 56 -5.41 26.89 -3.64
N GLU A 57 -6.22 25.88 -3.96
CA GLU A 57 -5.77 24.48 -3.93
C GLU A 57 -4.50 24.43 -4.76
N GLN A 58 -3.39 24.14 -4.08
CA GLN A 58 -2.08 24.17 -4.69
C GLN A 58 -1.92 22.89 -5.50
N ASP A 59 -2.06 23.00 -6.83
CA ASP A 59 -1.83 21.87 -7.73
C ASP A 59 -0.33 21.56 -7.78
N TYR A 60 0.09 20.59 -6.97
CA TYR A 60 1.49 20.18 -6.90
C TYR A 60 1.94 19.42 -8.14
N SER A 61 1.03 18.82 -8.92
CA SER A 61 1.40 18.02 -10.10
C SER A 61 2.09 18.86 -11.19
N GLU A 62 1.71 20.14 -11.32
CA GLU A 62 2.37 21.08 -12.24
C GLU A 62 3.61 21.78 -11.63
N ALA A 63 3.79 21.66 -10.31
CA ALA A 63 4.87 22.34 -9.59
C ALA A 63 6.19 21.58 -9.65
N PHE A 64 6.15 20.25 -9.75
CA PHE A 64 7.31 19.36 -9.70
C PHE A 64 7.66 18.80 -11.07
N ASP A 65 8.93 18.94 -11.49
CA ASP A 65 9.47 18.32 -12.72
C ASP A 65 9.53 16.78 -12.59
N LEU A 66 9.74 16.26 -11.38
CA LEU A 66 9.70 14.83 -11.06
C LEU A 66 8.27 14.24 -11.00
N ALA A 67 7.22 15.04 -11.10
CA ALA A 67 5.85 14.55 -10.98
C ALA A 67 5.47 13.58 -12.10
N GLY A 68 4.57 12.64 -11.81
CA GLY A 68 4.04 11.72 -12.81
C GLY A 68 2.74 11.04 -12.39
N ASP A 69 2.33 10.05 -13.18
CA ASP A 69 1.05 9.35 -13.07
C ASP A 69 1.14 8.00 -12.33
N GLY A 70 2.12 7.86 -11.42
CA GLY A 70 2.43 6.58 -10.78
C GLY A 70 1.28 6.00 -9.94
N ALA A 71 0.39 6.87 -9.45
CA ALA A 71 -0.80 6.48 -8.70
C ALA A 71 -2.03 6.17 -9.56
N ALA A 72 -2.03 6.47 -10.87
CA ALA A 72 -3.25 6.49 -11.68
C ALA A 72 -4.01 5.15 -11.71
N LEU A 73 -3.30 4.02 -11.60
CA LEU A 73 -3.90 2.68 -11.62
C LEU A 73 -4.57 2.29 -10.29
N PHE A 74 -4.10 2.81 -9.15
CA PHE A 74 -4.51 2.31 -7.83
C PHE A 74 -5.06 3.38 -6.89
N GLY A 75 -4.84 4.67 -7.15
CA GLY A 75 -5.21 5.76 -6.24
C GLY A 75 -6.70 5.76 -5.88
N GLU A 76 -7.56 5.52 -6.86
CA GLU A 76 -9.02 5.47 -6.68
C GLU A 76 -9.50 4.27 -5.82
N TRP A 77 -8.65 3.25 -5.66
CA TRP A 77 -8.98 2.07 -4.85
C TRP A 77 -8.69 2.27 -3.37
N LEU A 78 -7.92 3.29 -2.99
CA LEU A 78 -7.50 3.45 -1.60
C LEU A 78 -8.67 3.92 -0.74
N VAL A 79 -8.95 3.15 0.31
CA VAL A 79 -9.98 3.46 1.31
C VAL A 79 -9.34 4.02 2.59
N PRO A 80 -10.04 4.90 3.33
CA PRO A 80 -9.59 5.36 4.64
C PRO A 80 -9.42 4.23 5.66
N ASP A 81 -8.62 4.47 6.70
CA ASP A 81 -8.47 3.62 7.90
C ASP A 81 -8.10 2.13 7.68
N ASN A 82 -7.55 1.77 6.51
CA ASN A 82 -7.12 0.40 6.20
C ASN A 82 -5.62 0.31 5.84
N PRO A 83 -4.71 0.63 6.78
CA PRO A 83 -3.27 0.57 6.50
C PRO A 83 -2.82 -0.87 6.23
N TRP A 84 -2.02 -1.06 5.17
CA TRP A 84 -1.40 -2.34 4.83
C TRP A 84 -0.61 -2.95 5.98
N ARG A 85 0.19 -2.15 6.70
CA ARG A 85 1.07 -2.67 7.75
C ARG A 85 1.40 -1.60 8.77
N VAL A 86 1.43 -1.98 10.06
CA VAL A 86 1.95 -1.13 11.14
C VAL A 86 3.16 -1.81 11.77
N ARG A 87 4.29 -1.10 11.84
CA ARG A 87 5.55 -1.55 12.45
C ARG A 87 6.07 -0.47 13.39
N GLU A 88 6.12 -0.71 14.70
CA GLU A 88 6.54 0.25 15.74
C GLU A 88 6.11 1.70 15.46
N ASN A 89 6.90 2.47 14.69
CA ASN A 89 6.63 3.87 14.37
C ASN A 89 6.15 4.14 12.93
N ILE A 90 6.13 3.15 12.04
CA ILE A 90 5.77 3.28 10.62
C ILE A 90 4.41 2.63 10.35
N THR A 91 3.49 3.41 9.78
CA THR A 91 2.23 2.91 9.24
C THR A 91 2.29 2.96 7.72
N SER A 92 2.48 1.81 7.08
CA SER A 92 2.38 1.68 5.63
C SER A 92 0.90 1.71 5.24
N ILE A 93 0.52 2.73 4.48
CA ILE A 93 -0.84 2.91 3.97
C ILE A 93 -1.10 1.87 2.89
N CYS A 94 -0.26 1.86 1.85
CA CYS A 94 -0.31 0.87 0.77
C CYS A 94 1.08 0.58 0.20
N GLY A 95 1.17 -0.47 -0.60
CA GLY A 95 2.25 -0.70 -1.55
C GLY A 95 1.68 -1.12 -2.89
N PHE A 96 2.27 -0.70 -3.99
CA PHE A 96 1.84 -1.07 -5.33
C PHE A 96 3.03 -1.59 -6.13
N ARG A 97 2.81 -2.63 -6.94
CA ARG A 97 3.78 -3.10 -7.92
C ARG A 97 3.16 -3.01 -9.31
N ASP A 98 3.86 -2.32 -10.19
CA ASP A 98 3.48 -2.15 -11.58
C ASP A 98 4.24 -3.17 -12.42
N PHE A 99 3.52 -4.12 -13.01
CA PHE A 99 4.11 -5.14 -13.88
C PHE A 99 4.33 -4.65 -15.32
N GLU A 100 3.84 -3.46 -15.65
CA GLU A 100 3.95 -2.84 -16.96
C GLU A 100 4.90 -1.64 -16.98
N ALA A 101 5.45 -1.24 -15.85
CA ALA A 101 6.50 -0.24 -15.80
C ALA A 101 7.70 -0.68 -16.66
N GLU A 102 8.35 0.26 -17.36
CA GLU A 102 9.51 -0.06 -18.22
C GLU A 102 10.61 -0.79 -17.44
N ASP A 103 10.89 -0.32 -16.22
CA ASP A 103 11.86 -0.93 -15.31
C ASP A 103 11.47 -2.35 -14.89
N ALA A 104 10.19 -2.74 -15.01
CA ALA A 104 9.71 -4.07 -14.65
C ALA A 104 10.14 -5.17 -15.63
N GLU A 105 10.36 -4.83 -16.91
CA GLU A 105 10.73 -5.81 -17.95
C GLU A 105 12.05 -6.53 -17.64
N GLY A 106 12.95 -5.89 -16.89
CA GLY A 106 14.24 -6.45 -16.47
C GLY A 106 14.21 -7.26 -15.18
N ILE A 107 13.04 -7.40 -14.53
CA ILE A 107 12.94 -7.93 -13.17
C ILE A 107 12.39 -9.36 -13.18
N ASP A 108 13.30 -10.34 -13.12
CA ASP A 108 12.97 -11.78 -13.15
C ASP A 108 11.89 -12.19 -12.13
N TRP A 109 11.90 -11.61 -10.93
CA TRP A 109 10.94 -11.98 -9.88
C TRP A 109 9.53 -11.47 -10.16
N MET A 110 9.37 -10.37 -10.92
CA MET A 110 8.06 -9.88 -11.34
C MET A 110 7.46 -10.80 -12.40
N ALA A 111 8.26 -11.23 -13.38
CA ALA A 111 7.83 -12.23 -14.35
C ALA A 111 7.42 -13.55 -13.66
N ALA A 112 8.26 -14.05 -12.74
CA ALA A 112 7.94 -15.24 -11.96
C ALA A 112 6.68 -15.07 -11.11
N ARG A 113 6.43 -13.86 -10.59
CA ARG A 113 5.20 -13.54 -9.85
C ARG A 113 3.97 -13.57 -10.75
N ARG A 114 4.03 -13.00 -11.96
CA ARG A 114 2.92 -13.08 -12.94
C ARG A 114 2.65 -14.52 -13.37
N ASP A 115 3.69 -15.32 -13.55
CA ASP A 115 3.55 -16.75 -13.87
C ASP A 115 2.86 -17.52 -12.74
N GLU A 116 3.23 -17.25 -11.48
CA GLU A 116 2.55 -17.81 -10.31
C GLU A 116 1.06 -17.41 -10.29
N LEU A 117 0.73 -16.15 -10.53
CA LEU A 117 -0.65 -15.67 -10.58
C LEU A 117 -1.43 -16.33 -11.73
N SER A 118 -0.81 -16.44 -12.91
CA SER A 118 -1.36 -17.18 -14.06
C SER A 118 -1.67 -18.63 -13.70
N GLU A 119 -0.78 -19.33 -12.98
CA GLU A 119 -1.04 -20.68 -12.50
C GLU A 119 -2.20 -20.75 -11.48
N ILE A 120 -2.32 -19.76 -10.59
CA ILE A 120 -3.37 -19.72 -9.58
C ILE A 120 -4.74 -19.47 -10.21
N PHE A 121 -4.84 -18.46 -11.09
CA PHE A 121 -6.10 -17.98 -11.66
C PHE A 121 -6.43 -18.62 -13.02
N GLN A 122 -5.51 -19.39 -13.60
CA GLN A 122 -5.60 -19.99 -14.94
C GLN A 122 -5.90 -18.96 -16.04
N VAL A 123 -5.30 -17.78 -15.92
CA VAL A 123 -5.33 -16.70 -16.91
C VAL A 123 -3.94 -16.49 -17.50
N ASP A 124 -3.85 -15.79 -18.62
CA ASP A 124 -2.55 -15.45 -19.21
C ASP A 124 -1.75 -14.57 -18.24
N SER A 125 -0.44 -14.79 -18.09
CA SER A 125 0.40 -13.97 -17.21
C SER A 125 0.44 -12.51 -17.68
N ALA A 126 0.27 -12.27 -18.99
CA ALA A 126 0.14 -10.95 -19.60
C ALA A 126 -1.11 -10.19 -19.13
N ALA A 127 -2.13 -10.89 -18.62
CA ALA A 127 -3.39 -10.25 -18.18
C ALA A 127 -3.23 -9.40 -16.91
N PHE A 128 -2.18 -9.65 -16.10
CA PHE A 128 -1.92 -8.89 -14.88
C PHE A 128 -1.12 -7.61 -15.17
N ALA A 129 -1.69 -6.46 -14.82
CA ALA A 129 -1.05 -5.15 -14.93
C ALA A 129 -0.32 -4.73 -13.65
N GLY A 130 -0.78 -5.18 -12.48
CA GLY A 130 -0.14 -4.85 -11.20
C GLY A 130 -0.78 -5.50 -9.99
N GLU A 131 -0.17 -5.30 -8.83
CA GLU A 131 -0.71 -5.75 -7.54
C GLU A 131 -0.63 -4.63 -6.48
N LEU A 132 -1.77 -4.33 -5.84
CA LEU A 132 -1.88 -3.41 -4.72
C LEU A 132 -1.99 -4.19 -3.42
N PHE A 133 -1.08 -3.90 -2.49
CA PHE A 133 -1.07 -4.37 -1.13
C PHE A 133 -1.79 -3.38 -0.22
N VAL A 134 -2.82 -3.88 0.46
CA VAL A 134 -3.67 -3.09 1.34
C VAL A 134 -3.90 -3.77 2.68
N GLY A 135 -4.46 -3.01 3.61
CA GLY A 135 -4.75 -3.48 4.97
C GLY A 135 -6.02 -4.29 5.07
N ASP A 136 -6.04 -5.14 6.09
CA ASP A 136 -7.24 -5.56 6.79
C ASP A 136 -6.93 -5.36 8.29
N PRO A 137 -7.50 -4.34 8.95
CA PRO A 137 -7.14 -3.95 10.31
C PRO A 137 -7.35 -5.05 11.38
N GLY A 138 -7.91 -6.21 11.00
CA GLY A 138 -8.07 -7.38 11.87
C GLY A 138 -7.26 -8.63 11.48
N SER A 139 -6.41 -8.60 10.44
CA SER A 139 -5.80 -9.80 9.87
C SER A 139 -4.27 -9.76 9.82
N SER A 140 -3.64 -10.90 10.12
CA SER A 140 -2.20 -11.12 9.92
C SER A 140 -1.84 -11.52 8.48
N ARG A 141 -2.81 -11.51 7.56
CA ARG A 141 -2.62 -11.92 6.16
C ARG A 141 -2.53 -10.69 5.28
N GLU A 142 -1.54 -10.71 4.38
CA GLU A 142 -1.43 -9.75 3.29
C GLU A 142 -2.69 -9.85 2.42
N ARG A 143 -3.33 -8.70 2.18
CA ARG A 143 -4.48 -8.55 1.29
C ARG A 143 -4.00 -7.92 0.00
N THR A 144 -4.43 -8.46 -1.11
CA THR A 144 -3.98 -8.02 -2.42
C THR A 144 -5.15 -7.83 -3.37
N ILE A 145 -5.10 -6.72 -4.10
CA ILE A 145 -5.93 -6.46 -5.27
C ILE A 145 -5.00 -6.63 -6.48
N TYR A 146 -5.35 -7.54 -7.38
CA TYR A 146 -4.62 -7.75 -8.63
C TYR A 146 -5.36 -7.02 -9.74
N PHE A 147 -4.68 -6.12 -10.43
CA PHE A 147 -5.26 -5.38 -11.56
C PHE A 147 -4.92 -6.04 -12.87
N GLY A 148 -5.79 -5.88 -13.86
CA GLY A 148 -5.61 -6.46 -15.17
C GLY A 148 -6.87 -6.45 -16.01
N GLU A 149 -6.92 -7.33 -16.99
CA GLU A 149 -8.11 -7.60 -17.79
C GLU A 149 -8.49 -9.07 -17.61
N PHE A 150 -9.66 -9.34 -17.06
CA PHE A 150 -10.07 -10.67 -16.65
C PHE A 150 -11.43 -11.06 -17.23
N ASP A 151 -11.63 -12.37 -17.37
CA ASP A 151 -12.93 -13.01 -17.62
C ASP A 151 -13.42 -13.59 -16.27
N PRO A 152 -14.31 -12.89 -15.54
CA PRO A 152 -14.72 -13.30 -14.20
C PRO A 152 -15.35 -14.68 -14.19
N GLU A 153 -16.21 -14.97 -15.18
CA GLU A 153 -16.90 -16.25 -15.30
C GLU A 153 -15.91 -17.40 -15.49
N ALA A 154 -14.90 -17.23 -16.35
CA ALA A 154 -13.88 -18.27 -16.58
C ALA A 154 -13.00 -18.52 -15.34
N ILE A 155 -12.65 -17.47 -14.59
CA ILE A 155 -11.88 -17.59 -13.34
C ILE A 155 -12.72 -18.30 -12.26
N VAL A 156 -13.99 -17.92 -12.10
CA VAL A 156 -14.90 -18.56 -11.14
C VAL A 156 -15.12 -20.03 -11.50
N GLU A 157 -15.36 -20.35 -12.78
CA GLU A 157 -15.48 -21.73 -13.26
C GLU A 157 -14.22 -22.55 -12.96
N THR A 158 -13.03 -21.94 -13.10
CA THR A 158 -11.76 -22.58 -12.74
C THR A 158 -11.73 -22.97 -11.26
N PHE A 159 -12.09 -22.06 -10.36
CA PHE A 159 -12.10 -22.34 -8.92
C PHE A 159 -13.15 -23.38 -8.53
N GLU A 160 -14.32 -23.36 -9.14
CA GLU A 160 -15.38 -24.34 -8.89
C GLU A 160 -15.00 -25.74 -9.37
N ASN A 161 -14.42 -25.85 -10.57
CA ASN A 161 -13.92 -27.11 -11.11
C ASN A 161 -12.77 -27.70 -10.27
N ALA A 162 -11.93 -26.84 -9.70
CA ALA A 162 -10.87 -27.23 -8.76
C ALA A 162 -11.39 -27.56 -7.35
N GLY A 163 -12.62 -27.16 -7.03
CA GLY A 163 -13.21 -27.31 -5.70
C GLY A 163 -12.52 -26.46 -4.62
N THR A 164 -11.92 -25.32 -5.01
CA THR A 164 -11.13 -24.45 -4.12
C THR A 164 -11.93 -23.25 -3.61
N ALA A 165 -12.87 -22.76 -4.41
CA ALA A 165 -13.86 -21.74 -4.05
C ALA A 165 -15.16 -21.97 -4.84
N SER A 166 -16.23 -21.29 -4.46
CA SER A 166 -17.50 -21.29 -5.20
C SER A 166 -18.08 -19.89 -5.25
N GLN A 167 -18.84 -19.58 -6.31
CA GLN A 167 -19.60 -18.35 -6.36
C GLN A 167 -20.70 -18.40 -5.29
N VAL A 168 -20.77 -17.34 -4.48
CA VAL A 168 -21.77 -17.22 -3.40
C VAL A 168 -22.70 -16.03 -3.59
N ASP A 169 -22.27 -15.02 -4.35
CA ASP A 169 -23.01 -13.78 -4.54
C ASP A 169 -22.50 -13.00 -5.77
N GLU A 170 -23.12 -11.86 -6.03
CA GLU A 170 -22.68 -10.86 -7.02
C GLU A 170 -22.67 -9.47 -6.35
N TYR A 171 -21.72 -8.62 -6.74
CA TYR A 171 -21.64 -7.23 -6.28
C TYR A 171 -21.24 -6.32 -7.43
N GLY A 172 -22.23 -5.60 -8.00
CA GLY A 172 -22.02 -4.85 -9.23
C GLY A 172 -21.62 -5.79 -10.38
N GLU A 173 -20.48 -5.52 -11.00
CA GLU A 173 -19.89 -6.35 -12.07
C GLU A 173 -18.95 -7.45 -11.54
N TYR A 174 -18.83 -7.59 -10.21
CA TYR A 174 -17.95 -8.56 -9.58
C TYR A 174 -18.71 -9.81 -9.13
N LEU A 175 -18.14 -10.97 -9.43
CA LEU A 175 -18.57 -12.26 -8.92
C LEU A 175 -17.91 -12.52 -7.57
N ILE A 176 -18.72 -12.79 -6.55
CA ILE A 176 -18.21 -12.99 -5.20
C ILE A 176 -17.95 -14.47 -4.96
N ILE A 177 -16.71 -14.78 -4.61
CA ILE A 177 -16.27 -16.15 -4.33
C ILE A 177 -15.98 -16.35 -2.85
N GLU A 178 -16.29 -17.53 -2.35
CA GLU A 178 -15.89 -17.98 -1.02
C GLU A 178 -15.15 -19.31 -1.11
N GLY A 179 -13.95 -19.37 -0.53
CA GLY A 179 -13.11 -20.56 -0.56
C GLY A 179 -12.25 -20.70 0.71
N GLN A 180 -11.24 -21.57 0.64
CA GLN A 180 -10.36 -21.82 1.80
C GLN A 180 -9.58 -20.58 2.27
N GLN A 181 -9.36 -19.62 1.37
CA GLN A 181 -8.66 -18.37 1.67
C GLN A 181 -9.59 -17.27 2.20
N GLY A 182 -10.89 -17.54 2.28
CA GLY A 182 -11.92 -16.58 2.68
C GLY A 182 -12.76 -16.11 1.51
N ARG A 183 -13.47 -15.00 1.73
CA ARG A 183 -14.29 -14.33 0.73
C ARG A 183 -13.43 -13.34 -0.08
N GLY A 184 -13.73 -13.21 -1.37
CA GLY A 184 -13.11 -12.27 -2.29
C GLY A 184 -14.03 -11.96 -3.47
N ALA A 185 -13.57 -11.12 -4.38
CA ALA A 185 -14.35 -10.69 -5.55
C ALA A 185 -13.51 -10.82 -6.83
N VAL A 186 -14.14 -11.21 -7.93
CA VAL A 186 -13.52 -11.32 -9.25
C VAL A 186 -14.33 -10.45 -10.21
N GLY A 187 -13.72 -9.42 -10.78
CA GLY A 187 -14.34 -8.54 -11.76
C GLY A 187 -13.50 -8.42 -13.02
N PRO A 188 -14.01 -7.70 -14.04
CA PRO A 188 -13.36 -7.61 -15.35
C PRO A 188 -12.00 -6.87 -15.31
N ASP A 189 -11.78 -6.02 -14.31
CA ASP A 189 -10.62 -5.15 -14.16
C ASP A 189 -9.74 -5.49 -12.93
N ALA A 190 -10.27 -6.24 -11.97
CA ALA A 190 -9.56 -6.57 -10.73
C ALA A 190 -10.00 -7.89 -10.08
N ILE A 191 -9.05 -8.54 -9.40
CA ILE A 191 -9.29 -9.67 -8.51
C ILE A 191 -8.93 -9.25 -7.08
N LEU A 192 -9.93 -9.24 -6.19
CA LEU A 192 -9.78 -8.83 -4.80
C LEU A 192 -9.70 -10.05 -3.88
N THR A 193 -8.55 -10.27 -3.25
CA THR A 193 -8.31 -11.37 -2.31
C THR A 193 -8.49 -10.97 -0.85
N LEU A 194 -9.61 -10.30 -0.56
CA LEU A 194 -9.90 -9.70 0.75
C LEU A 194 -11.41 -9.66 1.06
N PRO A 195 -11.82 -9.80 2.34
CA PRO A 195 -13.21 -9.95 2.73
C PRO A 195 -14.01 -8.66 2.69
N ILE A 196 -13.33 -7.51 2.78
CA ILE A 196 -13.90 -6.15 2.71
C ILE A 196 -13.88 -5.61 1.27
N TYR A 197 -14.07 -6.50 0.29
CA TYR A 197 -13.97 -6.17 -1.15
C TYR A 197 -14.97 -5.08 -1.56
N ASP A 198 -16.11 -5.00 -0.88
CA ASP A 198 -17.18 -4.03 -1.11
C ASP A 198 -16.66 -2.60 -0.92
N GLN A 199 -15.91 -2.34 0.16
CA GLN A 199 -15.33 -1.02 0.42
C GLN A 199 -14.40 -0.55 -0.70
N TYR A 200 -13.56 -1.44 -1.21
CA TYR A 200 -12.59 -1.12 -2.26
C TYR A 200 -13.27 -0.93 -3.63
N ILE A 201 -14.29 -1.74 -3.94
CA ILE A 201 -15.09 -1.59 -5.16
C ILE A 201 -15.89 -0.28 -5.11
N ASP A 202 -16.50 0.04 -3.96
CA ASP A 202 -17.28 1.27 -3.79
C ASP A 202 -16.37 2.50 -3.89
N ALA A 203 -15.18 2.48 -3.30
CA ALA A 203 -14.20 3.57 -3.45
C ALA A 203 -13.80 3.75 -4.92
N LYS A 204 -13.44 2.67 -5.62
CA LYS A 204 -13.10 2.74 -7.05
C LYS A 204 -14.25 3.32 -7.89
N ASN A 205 -15.50 2.98 -7.60
CA ASN A 205 -16.65 3.53 -8.34
C ASN A 205 -17.07 4.94 -7.89
N GLY A 206 -16.47 5.49 -6.82
CA GLY A 206 -16.86 6.78 -6.25
C GLY A 206 -18.18 6.73 -5.45
N ASP A 207 -18.60 5.52 -5.05
CA ASP A 207 -19.79 5.29 -4.23
C ASP A 207 -19.49 5.37 -2.72
N SER A 208 -18.20 5.42 -2.34
CA SER A 208 -17.73 5.63 -0.97
C SER A 208 -16.53 6.58 -0.93
N GLU A 209 -16.18 7.03 0.28
CA GLU A 209 -15.04 7.93 0.52
C GLU A 209 -13.73 7.29 0.05
N ARG A 210 -12.97 8.02 -0.78
CA ARG A 210 -11.60 7.66 -1.14
C ARG A 210 -10.62 8.27 -0.16
N LEU A 211 -9.49 7.61 0.05
CA LEU A 211 -8.43 8.11 0.93
C LEU A 211 -7.94 9.50 0.50
N ALA A 212 -7.70 9.71 -0.80
CA ALA A 212 -7.25 11.00 -1.33
C ALA A 212 -8.25 12.15 -1.12
N GLU A 213 -9.55 11.84 -1.00
CA GLU A 213 -10.60 12.85 -0.79
C GLU A 213 -10.79 13.23 0.68
N THR A 214 -10.37 12.34 1.60
CA THR A 214 -10.53 12.51 3.05
C THR A 214 -9.23 12.91 3.75
N ASP A 215 -8.10 12.71 3.07
CA ASP A 215 -6.75 12.92 3.57
C ASP A 215 -5.95 13.70 2.52
N GLU A 216 -6.02 15.03 2.63
CA GLU A 216 -5.46 15.98 1.66
C GLU A 216 -3.96 15.73 1.43
N GLU A 217 -3.20 15.47 2.50
CA GLU A 217 -1.77 15.20 2.40
C GLU A 217 -1.46 13.91 1.63
N VAL A 218 -2.28 12.86 1.76
CA VAL A 218 -2.14 11.66 0.92
C VAL A 218 -2.49 11.97 -0.54
N GLY A 219 -3.55 12.76 -0.78
CA GLY A 219 -3.92 13.23 -2.11
C GLY A 219 -2.73 13.90 -2.81
N HIS A 220 -2.11 14.87 -2.14
CA HIS A 220 -0.93 15.59 -2.64
C HIS A 220 0.23 14.67 -3.03
N VAL A 221 0.52 13.63 -2.22
CA VAL A 221 1.56 12.66 -2.58
C VAL A 221 1.16 11.83 -3.79
N LEU A 222 -0.08 11.33 -3.85
CA LEU A 222 -0.56 10.50 -4.96
C LEU A 222 -0.51 11.26 -6.29
N ASP A 223 -0.80 12.56 -6.28
CA ASP A 223 -0.84 13.41 -7.47
C ASP A 223 0.55 13.69 -8.07
N VAL A 224 1.62 13.52 -7.29
CA VAL A 224 3.00 13.80 -7.75
C VAL A 224 3.88 12.57 -7.91
N LEU A 225 3.49 11.39 -7.41
CA LEU A 225 4.38 10.23 -7.45
C LEU A 225 4.64 9.80 -8.91
N PRO A 226 5.90 9.77 -9.38
CA PRO A 226 6.20 9.28 -10.72
C PRO A 226 5.92 7.78 -10.82
N ARG A 227 5.76 7.31 -12.04
CA ARG A 227 5.63 5.88 -12.35
C ARG A 227 6.97 5.16 -12.16
N GLY A 228 6.92 3.99 -11.55
CA GLY A 228 8.06 3.08 -11.36
C GLY A 228 7.57 1.66 -11.09
N PHE A 229 8.47 0.70 -10.95
CA PHE A 229 8.09 -0.70 -10.80
C PHE A 229 7.42 -1.00 -9.44
N GLN A 230 7.71 -0.20 -8.42
CA GLN A 230 7.07 -0.31 -7.12
C GLN A 230 6.83 1.07 -6.52
N LEU A 231 5.68 1.24 -5.87
CA LEU A 231 5.33 2.44 -5.10
C LEU A 231 4.95 2.05 -3.66
N SER A 232 5.11 2.98 -2.74
CA SER A 232 4.63 2.82 -1.36
C SER A 232 4.25 4.15 -0.74
N LEU A 233 3.26 4.13 0.14
CA LEU A 233 2.83 5.27 0.95
C LEU A 233 2.96 4.93 2.43
N SER A 234 3.49 5.85 3.24
CA SER A 234 3.63 5.61 4.67
C SER A 234 3.61 6.87 5.54
N ARG A 235 3.22 6.66 6.80
CA ARG A 235 3.29 7.64 7.89
C ARG A 235 4.30 7.21 8.94
N HIS A 236 4.91 8.19 9.59
CA HIS A 236 5.92 7.99 10.62
C HIS A 236 5.50 8.69 11.92
N SER A 237 4.96 7.94 12.87
CA SER A 237 4.53 8.47 14.17
C SER A 237 5.67 9.01 15.05
N ASN A 238 6.92 8.71 14.71
CA ASN A 238 8.12 9.24 15.38
C ASN A 238 8.67 10.52 14.73
N LEU A 239 8.06 11.00 13.66
CA LEU A 239 8.45 12.22 12.94
C LEU A 239 7.26 13.20 13.02
N GLU A 240 7.21 14.00 14.08
CA GLU A 240 6.07 14.89 14.38
C GLU A 240 5.86 15.99 13.34
N ASP A 241 6.88 16.27 12.52
CA ASP A 241 6.88 17.25 11.44
C ASP A 241 6.37 16.69 10.10
N LEU A 242 6.40 15.37 9.91
CA LEU A 242 6.06 14.70 8.66
C LEU A 242 4.63 14.15 8.68
N ALA A 243 3.77 14.65 7.79
CA ALA A 243 2.41 14.15 7.66
C ALA A 243 2.36 12.78 6.96
N VAL A 244 3.01 12.68 5.80
CA VAL A 244 3.05 11.47 4.97
C VAL A 244 4.24 11.52 4.01
N ASN A 245 4.71 10.35 3.59
CA ASN A 245 5.62 10.24 2.46
C ASN A 245 5.17 9.15 1.48
N GLY A 246 5.64 9.29 0.25
CA GLY A 246 5.52 8.29 -0.80
C GLY A 246 6.88 8.01 -1.44
N SER A 247 7.11 6.77 -1.86
CA SER A 247 8.34 6.39 -2.56
C SER A 247 8.00 5.62 -3.82
N THR A 248 8.58 6.03 -4.94
CA THR A 248 8.63 5.30 -6.19
C THR A 248 10.02 4.72 -6.37
N PHE A 249 10.09 3.41 -6.60
CA PHE A 249 11.32 2.69 -6.86
C PHE A 249 11.51 2.57 -8.37
N HIS A 250 12.69 2.97 -8.82
CA HIS A 250 13.12 2.95 -10.21
C HIS A 250 14.36 2.10 -10.32
N ASP A 251 14.49 1.39 -11.45
CA ASP A 251 15.64 0.55 -11.77
C ASP A 251 15.98 -0.53 -10.71
N ILE A 252 16.61 -1.63 -11.12
CA ILE A 252 17.11 -2.64 -10.19
C ILE A 252 18.57 -2.93 -10.48
N GLU A 253 19.41 -2.85 -9.45
CA GLU A 253 20.73 -3.43 -9.46
C GLU A 253 20.72 -4.74 -8.65
N GLY A 254 20.81 -5.87 -9.36
CA GLY A 254 20.70 -7.19 -8.76
C GLY A 254 19.27 -7.50 -8.27
N ARG A 255 19.01 -7.32 -6.97
CA ARG A 255 17.70 -7.55 -6.33
C ARG A 255 17.23 -6.37 -5.49
N ALA A 256 17.81 -5.20 -5.69
CA ALA A 256 17.48 -4.04 -4.90
C ALA A 256 17.27 -2.80 -5.79
N PRO A 257 16.32 -1.92 -5.43
CA PRO A 257 16.14 -0.67 -6.15
C PRO A 257 17.40 0.19 -6.03
N ASN A 258 18.04 0.54 -7.13
CA ASN A 258 19.23 1.40 -7.09
C ASN A 258 18.87 2.89 -7.23
N ARG A 259 17.66 3.22 -7.66
CA ARG A 259 17.15 4.60 -7.79
C ARG A 259 15.77 4.73 -7.15
N THR A 260 15.50 5.86 -6.51
CA THR A 260 14.24 6.10 -5.81
C THR A 260 13.87 7.57 -5.90
N THR A 261 12.61 7.83 -6.21
CA THR A 261 11.99 9.15 -6.04
C THR A 261 11.14 9.11 -4.78
N ARG A 262 11.32 10.08 -3.90
CA ARG A 262 10.57 10.17 -2.64
C ARG A 262 9.92 11.53 -2.51
N ALA A 263 8.61 11.53 -2.29
CA ALA A 263 7.81 12.70 -2.02
C ALA A 263 7.47 12.76 -0.52
N PHE A 264 7.55 13.94 0.05
CA PHE A 264 7.25 14.21 1.46
C PHE A 264 6.25 15.34 1.53
N VAL A 265 5.23 15.20 2.38
CA VAL A 265 4.35 16.29 2.80
C VAL A 265 4.58 16.52 4.29
N PHE A 266 4.98 17.74 4.62
CA PHE A 266 5.18 18.18 6.00
C PHE A 266 3.92 18.86 6.54
N HIS A 267 3.75 18.87 7.86
CA HIS A 267 2.63 19.59 8.48
C HIS A 267 2.74 21.10 8.25
N GLU A 268 3.96 21.65 8.34
CA GLU A 268 4.26 23.07 8.20
C GLU A 268 5.27 23.31 7.06
N GLU A 269 5.08 24.38 6.29
CA GLU A 269 6.00 24.75 5.20
C GLU A 269 7.42 25.05 5.70
N ALA A 270 7.55 25.54 6.95
CA ALA A 270 8.85 25.83 7.54
C ALA A 270 9.73 24.59 7.75
N ASP A 271 9.12 23.41 7.89
CA ASP A 271 9.81 22.13 8.09
C ASP A 271 10.10 21.42 6.76
N ALA A 272 9.39 21.81 5.69
CA ALA A 272 9.50 21.26 4.34
C ALA A 272 10.79 21.69 3.65
N THR A 273 11.93 21.22 4.15
CA THR A 273 13.26 21.52 3.60
C THR A 273 13.91 20.28 3.02
N VAL A 274 14.73 20.46 1.99
CA VAL A 274 15.54 19.38 1.40
C VAL A 274 16.44 18.71 2.44
N ASP A 275 17.15 19.49 3.27
CA ASP A 275 18.02 18.96 4.32
C ASP A 275 17.24 18.03 5.27
N ARG A 276 16.02 18.43 5.66
CA ARG A 276 15.17 17.61 6.53
C ARG A 276 14.69 16.33 5.83
N ALA A 277 14.28 16.43 4.58
CA ALA A 277 13.89 15.26 3.79
C ALA A 277 15.05 14.25 3.64
N LEU A 278 16.28 14.74 3.43
CA LEU A 278 17.49 13.90 3.41
C LEU A 278 17.77 13.25 4.77
N GLU A 279 17.63 13.96 5.89
CA GLU A 279 17.73 13.36 7.22
C GLU A 279 16.72 12.21 7.41
N ILE A 280 15.49 12.36 6.90
CA ILE A 280 14.46 11.32 6.97
C ILE A 280 14.83 10.11 6.10
N ILE A 281 15.47 10.33 4.95
CA ILE A 281 16.01 9.24 4.10
C ILE A 281 17.11 8.48 4.83
N GLU A 282 18.02 9.18 5.51
CA GLU A 282 19.11 8.59 6.30
C GLU A 282 18.66 7.82 7.55
N ILE A 283 17.49 8.15 8.12
CA ILE A 283 16.86 7.33 9.17
C ILE A 283 16.43 5.95 8.62
N GLY A 284 16.18 5.86 7.31
CA GLY A 284 15.92 4.61 6.60
C GLY A 284 17.11 3.65 6.60
N GLN A 285 16.88 2.38 6.29
CA GLN A 285 17.92 1.33 6.41
C GLN A 285 19.07 1.45 5.38
N THR A 286 18.92 2.25 4.33
CA THR A 286 19.88 2.32 3.21
C THR A 286 20.46 3.70 2.91
N GLY A 287 19.86 4.79 3.40
CA GLY A 287 20.31 6.16 3.14
C GLY A 287 20.31 6.53 1.64
N ALA A 288 20.75 7.75 1.34
CA ALA A 288 21.00 8.19 -0.03
C ALA A 288 22.50 8.13 -0.33
N GLU A 289 22.90 7.49 -1.43
CA GLU A 289 24.30 7.48 -1.88
C GLU A 289 24.62 8.73 -2.71
N GLU A 290 23.79 9.04 -3.69
CA GLU A 290 23.90 10.23 -4.54
C GLU A 290 22.52 10.85 -4.76
N VAL A 291 22.38 12.14 -4.50
CA VAL A 291 21.17 12.89 -4.82
C VAL A 291 21.24 13.37 -6.27
N LEU A 292 20.23 13.02 -7.06
CA LEU A 292 20.13 13.34 -8.48
C LEU A 292 19.36 14.64 -8.71
N THR A 293 18.23 14.79 -8.02
CA THR A 293 17.30 15.91 -8.18
C THR A 293 16.65 16.24 -6.84
N GLU A 294 16.46 17.54 -6.57
CA GLU A 294 15.82 18.07 -5.36
C GLU A 294 14.84 19.17 -5.76
N GLU A 295 13.60 19.06 -5.29
CA GLU A 295 12.54 20.02 -5.56
C GLU A 295 11.74 20.30 -4.29
N GLN A 296 11.34 21.56 -4.10
CA GLN A 296 10.61 22.00 -2.90
C GLN A 296 9.56 23.04 -3.28
N HIS A 297 8.31 22.76 -2.95
CA HIS A 297 7.16 23.61 -3.24
C HIS A 297 6.18 23.59 -2.07
N GLY A 298 6.04 24.72 -1.36
CA GLY A 298 5.18 24.81 -0.18
C GLY A 298 5.55 23.76 0.87
N ARG A 299 4.56 22.98 1.31
CA ARG A 299 4.75 21.89 2.30
C ARG A 299 5.38 20.63 1.73
N MET A 300 5.69 20.60 0.43
CA MET A 300 6.18 19.40 -0.24
C MET A 300 7.65 19.48 -0.61
N VAL A 301 8.32 18.34 -0.47
CA VAL A 301 9.69 18.12 -0.95
C VAL A 301 9.70 16.83 -1.76
N MET A 302 10.35 16.84 -2.92
CA MET A 302 10.65 15.65 -3.71
C MET A 302 12.14 15.51 -3.90
N ILE A 303 12.64 14.30 -3.71
CA ILE A 303 14.06 13.95 -3.88
C ILE A 303 14.16 12.69 -4.74
N GLU A 304 14.91 12.77 -5.83
CA GLU A 304 15.37 11.61 -6.58
C GLU A 304 16.82 11.31 -6.20
N TYR A 305 17.11 10.07 -5.84
CA TYR A 305 18.44 9.66 -5.38
C TYR A 305 18.76 8.20 -5.74
N THR A 306 20.05 7.88 -5.77
CA THR A 306 20.53 6.50 -5.81
C THR A 306 20.86 5.99 -4.41
N GLN A 307 20.81 4.67 -4.23
CA GLN A 307 21.06 4.03 -2.94
C GLN A 307 21.69 2.65 -3.12
N ASP A 308 22.66 2.31 -2.26
CA ASP A 308 23.25 0.98 -2.19
C ASP A 308 22.61 0.18 -1.05
N TRP A 309 21.90 -0.89 -1.40
CA TRP A 309 21.31 -1.82 -0.44
C TRP A 309 22.31 -2.84 0.12
N GLY A 310 23.60 -2.72 -0.23
CA GLY A 310 24.68 -3.48 0.38
C GLY A 310 24.60 -4.97 0.11
N GLY A 311 24.41 -5.40 -1.15
CA GLY A 311 24.68 -6.78 -1.63
C GLY A 311 24.05 -7.98 -0.89
N GLN A 312 23.18 -7.81 0.11
CA GLN A 312 22.58 -8.91 0.89
C GLN A 312 21.05 -8.81 0.93
N GLU A 313 20.39 -9.83 0.36
CA GLU A 313 19.02 -10.31 0.65
C GLU A 313 17.98 -9.28 1.18
N ALA A 314 17.83 -8.12 0.55
CA ALA A 314 16.93 -7.07 1.06
C ALA A 314 15.46 -7.16 0.61
N LEU A 315 15.11 -8.03 -0.36
CA LEU A 315 13.73 -8.26 -0.77
C LEU A 315 13.34 -9.73 -0.54
N ARG A 316 12.84 -10.02 0.67
CA ARG A 316 11.96 -11.17 0.96
C ARG A 316 10.71 -10.67 1.68
#